data_AF-A0A7J8HH04-F1
#
_entry.id   AF-A0A7J8HH04-F1
#
_cell.length_a   1.000
_cell.length_b   1.000
_cell.length_c   1.000
_cell.angle_alpha   90.00
_cell.angle_beta   90.00
_cell.angle_gamma   90.00
#
_symmetry.space_group_name_H-M   'P 1'
#
loop_
_entity.id
_entity.type
_entity.pdbx_description
1 polymer ?
#
loop_
_entity_poly.entity_id
_entity_poly.type
_entity_poly.pdbx_seq_one_letter_code
_entity_poly.pdbx_strand_id
1 'polypeptide(L)'
;MAHCLQPLLLLLLLQLLLRSPSSAARNRCVDAAEACTADAQCQRLRTEYVGHCLGRTASGDCPRARCRRALRRFFARGSPALTHALLFCSCVDPVCAERRRQTFVPACAFSGPGPAPPSCLGPLDACEHSGVCRPRLLAFQASCAPAPSAPDGCPPDQASRCLRAYAGLVGTTLTPNYVDNASARVAPWCDCGASGNRREECEAFRELFTGNRCLDGAIQAFDSGQSPVLQDHPDSHQHSLLQVSSADGPLKGCSLLSMLPVLALQPLL
;
A
#
# COMPACT_ATOMS: atom_id res chain seq x y z
N MET A 1 -4.83 -52.08 24.03
CA MET A 1 -4.55 -50.63 24.05
C MET A 1 -4.73 -50.02 22.65
N ALA A 2 -5.90 -50.18 22.03
CA ALA A 2 -6.12 -49.79 20.62
C ALA A 2 -7.28 -48.80 20.43
N HIS A 3 -7.88 -48.26 21.50
CA HIS A 3 -9.08 -47.42 21.41
C HIS A 3 -8.85 -45.91 21.61
N CYS A 4 -7.60 -45.45 21.66
CA CYS A 4 -7.27 -44.03 21.87
C CYS A 4 -6.78 -43.30 20.60
N LEU A 5 -6.56 -44.01 19.49
CA LEU A 5 -6.07 -43.42 18.23
C LEU A 5 -7.20 -42.86 17.35
N GLN A 6 -8.40 -43.41 17.50
CA GLN A 6 -9.56 -43.06 16.67
C GLN A 6 -10.08 -41.63 16.89
N PRO A 7 -10.14 -41.08 18.12
CA PRO A 7 -10.58 -39.70 18.32
C PRO A 7 -9.53 -38.68 17.84
N LEU A 8 -8.24 -39.02 17.93
CA LEU A 8 -7.14 -38.16 17.52
C LEU A 8 -7.07 -38.04 16.00
N LEU A 9 -7.28 -39.16 15.28
CA LEU A 9 -7.37 -39.18 13.83
C LEU A 9 -8.60 -38.40 13.34
N LEU A 10 -9.74 -38.53 14.04
CA LEU A 10 -10.96 -37.77 13.73
C LEU A 10 -10.75 -36.26 13.95
N LEU A 11 -10.03 -35.86 15.00
CA LEU A 11 -9.69 -34.47 15.27
C LEU A 11 -8.74 -33.90 14.20
N LEU A 12 -7.74 -34.67 13.77
CA LEU A 12 -6.82 -34.30 12.70
C LEU A 12 -7.54 -34.16 11.36
N LEU A 13 -8.45 -35.09 11.04
CA LEU A 13 -9.33 -35.00 9.88
C LEU A 13 -10.26 -33.80 9.97
N LEU A 14 -10.81 -33.49 11.15
CA LEU A 14 -11.62 -32.30 11.38
C LEU A 14 -10.80 -31.02 11.21
N GLN A 15 -9.55 -30.98 11.66
CA GLN A 15 -8.64 -29.84 11.46
C GLN A 15 -8.24 -29.67 9.98
N LEU A 16 -8.07 -30.76 9.24
CA LEU A 16 -7.83 -30.73 7.79
C LEU A 16 -9.09 -30.30 7.02
N LEU A 17 -10.29 -30.68 7.47
CA LEU A 17 -11.57 -30.32 6.85
C LEU A 17 -12.04 -28.89 7.23
N LEU A 18 -11.66 -28.37 8.41
CA LEU A 18 -11.88 -26.96 8.78
C LEU A 18 -10.79 -26.02 8.26
N ARG A 19 -9.64 -26.54 7.79
CA ARG A 19 -8.68 -25.78 6.99
C ARG A 19 -9.20 -25.68 5.54
N SER A 20 -10.40 -25.13 5.39
CA SER A 20 -10.72 -24.41 4.17
C SER A 20 -9.63 -23.35 4.01
N PRO A 21 -8.99 -23.20 2.84
CA PRO A 21 -8.32 -21.95 2.57
C PRO A 21 -9.44 -20.93 2.62
N SER A 22 -9.58 -20.22 3.74
CA SER A 22 -10.38 -19.02 3.75
C SER A 22 -9.66 -18.10 2.79
N SER A 23 -10.07 -18.14 1.52
CA SER A 23 -9.79 -17.12 0.54
C SER A 23 -10.57 -15.87 0.94
N ALA A 24 -10.45 -15.43 2.20
CA ALA A 24 -10.60 -14.02 2.52
C ALA A 24 -9.72 -13.33 1.48
N ALA A 25 -10.36 -12.62 0.55
CA ALA A 25 -9.72 -12.11 -0.65
C ALA A 25 -8.37 -11.50 -0.26
N ARG A 26 -7.27 -12.11 -0.75
CA ARG A 26 -5.92 -11.80 -0.30
C ARG A 26 -5.67 -10.31 -0.54
N ASN A 27 -5.48 -9.54 0.54
CA ASN A 27 -5.35 -8.09 0.44
C ASN A 27 -3.96 -7.74 -0.07
N ARG A 28 -3.85 -7.41 -1.36
CA ARG A 28 -2.59 -7.09 -2.04
C ARG A 28 -1.83 -5.93 -1.37
N CYS A 29 -2.53 -4.98 -0.74
CA CYS A 29 -1.90 -3.88 -0.03
C CYS A 29 -1.26 -4.33 1.31
N VAL A 30 -1.81 -5.38 1.95
CA VAL A 30 -1.17 -5.99 3.12
C VAL A 30 0.09 -6.74 2.70
N ASP A 31 0.01 -7.58 1.67
CA ASP A 31 1.17 -8.30 1.13
C ASP A 31 2.31 -7.32 0.75
N ALA A 32 1.98 -6.21 0.07
CA ALA A 32 2.97 -5.19 -0.28
C ALA A 32 3.60 -4.52 0.95
N ALA A 33 2.81 -4.32 2.02
CA ALA A 33 3.30 -3.78 3.28
C ALA A 33 4.21 -4.76 4.02
N GLU A 34 3.91 -6.06 3.99
CA GLU A 34 4.74 -7.12 4.55
C GLU A 34 6.06 -7.25 3.79
N ALA A 35 6.01 -7.29 2.45
CA ALA A 35 7.20 -7.34 1.61
C ALA A 35 8.13 -6.13 1.82
N CYS A 36 7.57 -4.91 1.94
CA CYS A 36 8.38 -3.74 2.28
C CYS A 36 8.95 -3.82 3.71
N THR A 37 8.28 -4.50 4.63
CA THR A 37 8.77 -4.67 6.01
C THR A 37 9.91 -5.68 6.06
N ALA A 38 9.87 -6.71 5.22
CA ALA A 38 10.95 -7.70 5.07
C ALA A 38 12.20 -7.13 4.37
N ASP A 39 12.05 -6.13 3.49
CA ASP A 39 13.17 -5.44 2.84
C ASP A 39 13.74 -4.32 3.74
N ALA A 40 14.99 -4.48 4.19
CA ALA A 40 15.62 -3.56 5.14
C ALA A 40 15.69 -2.10 4.64
N GLN A 41 15.86 -1.88 3.33
CA GLN A 41 15.91 -0.53 2.76
C GLN A 41 14.52 0.11 2.70
N CYS A 42 13.51 -0.63 2.25
CA CYS A 42 12.13 -0.19 2.19
C CYS A 42 11.59 0.08 3.59
N GLN A 43 11.78 -0.85 4.53
CA GLN A 43 11.38 -0.70 5.93
C GLN A 43 12.00 0.56 6.54
N ARG A 44 13.31 0.78 6.39
CA ARG A 44 13.99 1.97 6.92
C ARG A 44 13.41 3.27 6.34
N LEU A 45 13.28 3.37 5.01
CA LEU A 45 12.72 4.56 4.36
C LEU A 45 11.24 4.77 4.72
N ARG A 46 10.49 3.68 4.91
CA ARG A 46 9.10 3.69 5.34
C ARG A 46 8.96 4.27 6.75
N THR A 47 9.74 3.74 7.69
CA THR A 47 9.80 4.24 9.07
C THR A 47 10.18 5.72 9.10
N GLU A 48 11.13 6.15 8.28
CA GLU A 48 11.55 7.56 8.18
C GLU A 48 10.39 8.49 7.76
N TYR A 49 9.68 8.18 6.66
CA TYR A 49 8.58 9.05 6.23
C TYR A 49 7.41 8.99 7.20
N VAL A 50 7.08 7.81 7.74
CA VAL A 50 5.99 7.66 8.72
C VAL A 50 6.28 8.50 9.97
N GLY A 51 7.50 8.43 10.50
CA GLY A 51 7.91 9.22 11.67
C GLY A 51 7.81 10.73 11.42
N HIS A 52 8.21 11.20 10.23
CA HIS A 52 8.04 12.61 9.86
C HIS A 52 6.57 13.00 9.63
N CYS A 53 5.74 12.14 9.04
CA CYS A 53 4.36 12.48 8.70
C CYS A 53 3.38 12.34 9.88
N LEU A 54 3.69 11.51 10.88
CA LEU A 54 2.90 11.37 12.11
C LEU A 54 3.41 12.24 13.25
N GLY A 55 4.64 12.75 13.15
CA GLY A 55 5.19 13.72 14.09
C GLY A 55 4.42 15.04 14.11
N ARG A 56 4.70 15.87 15.12
CA ARG A 56 4.04 17.16 15.33
C ARG A 56 5.06 18.30 15.38
N THR A 57 4.69 19.48 14.89
CA THR A 57 5.44 20.72 15.10
C THR A 57 5.14 21.29 16.48
N ALA A 58 5.87 22.33 16.89
CA ALA A 58 5.58 23.07 18.12
C ALA A 58 4.16 23.68 18.12
N SER A 59 3.60 23.98 16.94
CA SER A 59 2.22 24.46 16.76
C SER A 59 1.16 23.34 16.78
N GLY A 60 1.55 22.06 16.91
CA GLY A 60 0.63 20.91 16.86
C GLY A 60 0.26 20.44 15.44
N ASP A 61 0.73 21.14 14.41
CA ASP A 61 0.51 20.78 13.01
C ASP A 61 1.41 19.62 12.57
N CYS A 62 1.04 18.97 11.46
CA CYS A 62 1.97 18.05 10.83
C CYS A 62 3.16 18.82 10.20
N PRO A 63 4.42 18.36 10.35
CA PRO A 63 5.57 18.96 9.68
C PRO A 63 5.59 18.60 8.18
N ARG A 64 4.63 19.13 7.42
CA ARG A 64 4.35 18.84 6.00
C ARG A 64 5.60 18.88 5.11
N ALA A 65 6.46 19.89 5.29
CA ALA A 65 7.68 20.02 4.49
C ALA A 65 8.67 18.86 4.72
N ARG A 66 8.83 18.40 5.97
CA ARG A 66 9.68 17.24 6.31
C ARG A 66 9.05 15.93 5.85
N CYS A 67 7.76 15.73 6.10
CA CYS A 67 6.98 14.60 5.62
C CYS A 67 7.09 14.43 4.09
N ARG A 68 6.78 15.48 3.32
CA ARG A 68 6.88 15.48 1.87
C ARG A 68 8.30 15.23 1.37
N ARG A 69 9.33 15.79 2.03
CA ARG A 69 10.74 15.51 1.68
C ARG A 69 11.10 14.04 1.89
N ALA A 70 10.67 13.44 2.99
CA ALA A 70 10.91 12.03 3.27
C ALA A 70 10.18 11.11 2.27
N LEU A 71 8.93 11.44 1.90
CA LEU A 71 8.21 10.73 0.83
C LEU A 71 8.95 10.81 -0.51
N ARG A 72 9.46 11.98 -0.90
CA ARG A 72 10.28 12.09 -2.12
C ARG A 72 11.53 11.20 -2.05
N ARG A 73 12.16 11.08 -0.86
CA ARG A 73 13.30 10.16 -0.65
C ARG A 73 12.88 8.70 -0.74
N PHE A 74 11.72 8.34 -0.20
CA PHE A 74 11.16 6.99 -0.27
C PHE A 74 11.02 6.51 -1.72
N PHE A 75 10.39 7.29 -2.59
CA PHE A 75 10.23 6.93 -4.01
C PHE A 75 11.52 7.05 -4.84
N ALA A 76 12.44 7.96 -4.47
CA ALA A 76 13.70 8.10 -5.18
C ALA A 76 14.74 7.00 -4.85
N ARG A 77 14.69 6.45 -3.63
CA ARG A 77 15.68 5.49 -3.14
C ARG A 77 15.12 4.09 -2.93
N GLY A 78 13.81 3.92 -2.76
CA GLY A 78 13.19 2.61 -2.60
C GLY A 78 13.14 1.84 -3.91
N SER A 79 13.07 0.50 -3.83
CA SER A 79 12.83 -0.33 -5.00
C SER A 79 11.49 0.05 -5.65
N PRO A 80 11.44 0.37 -6.96
CA PRO A 80 10.18 0.63 -7.64
C PRO A 80 9.19 -0.52 -7.50
N ALA A 81 9.66 -1.77 -7.46
CA ALA A 81 8.77 -2.93 -7.29
C ALA A 81 8.01 -2.88 -5.94
N LEU A 82 8.69 -2.51 -4.85
CA LEU A 82 8.08 -2.40 -3.52
C LEU A 82 7.26 -1.11 -3.36
N THR A 83 7.81 0.03 -3.78
CA THR A 83 7.15 1.33 -3.61
C THR A 83 5.91 1.45 -4.48
N HIS A 84 5.92 0.91 -5.71
CA HIS A 84 4.74 0.85 -6.56
C HIS A 84 3.73 -0.18 -6.07
N ALA A 85 4.15 -1.33 -5.51
CA ALA A 85 3.24 -2.28 -4.88
C ALA A 85 2.46 -1.66 -3.71
N LEU A 86 3.12 -0.85 -2.88
CA LEU A 86 2.46 -0.10 -1.82
C LEU A 86 1.49 0.96 -2.34
N LEU A 87 1.84 1.65 -3.44
CA LEU A 87 1.06 2.76 -3.98
C LEU A 87 -0.13 2.30 -4.84
N PHE A 88 0.03 1.22 -5.61
CA PHE A 88 -0.90 0.80 -6.67
C PHE A 88 -1.50 -0.60 -6.47
N CYS A 89 -1.37 -1.22 -5.30
CA CYS A 89 -2.04 -2.49 -4.99
C CYS A 89 -3.53 -2.44 -5.37
N SER A 90 -4.07 -3.49 -5.97
CA SER A 90 -5.51 -3.54 -6.21
C SER A 90 -6.28 -3.85 -4.96
N CYS A 91 -7.57 -3.50 -5.00
CA CYS A 91 -8.50 -3.71 -3.92
C CYS A 91 -9.85 -4.11 -4.49
N VAL A 92 -10.43 -5.14 -3.87
CA VAL A 92 -11.76 -5.65 -4.22
C VAL A 92 -12.82 -5.10 -3.25
N ASP A 93 -12.39 -4.70 -2.04
CA ASP A 93 -13.24 -4.19 -0.99
C ASP A 93 -12.79 -2.79 -0.49
N PRO A 94 -13.70 -2.02 0.15
CA PRO A 94 -13.40 -0.69 0.64
C PRO A 94 -12.35 -0.62 1.76
N VAL A 95 -12.14 -1.71 2.52
CA VAL A 95 -11.14 -1.73 3.62
C VAL A 95 -9.73 -1.77 3.04
N CYS A 96 -9.52 -2.58 1.99
CA CYS A 96 -8.31 -2.54 1.20
C CYS A 96 -8.10 -1.16 0.56
N ALA A 97 -9.13 -0.61 -0.09
CA ALA A 97 -9.00 0.66 -0.80
C ALA A 97 -8.66 1.81 0.18
N GLU A 98 -9.22 1.79 1.38
CA GLU A 98 -8.88 2.74 2.43
C GLU A 98 -7.43 2.56 2.91
N ARG A 99 -6.96 1.32 3.10
CA ARG A 99 -5.53 1.06 3.40
C ARG A 99 -4.63 1.67 2.34
N ARG A 100 -4.94 1.46 1.05
CA ARG A 100 -4.20 2.04 -0.07
C ARG A 100 -4.15 3.57 0.01
N ARG A 101 -5.30 4.20 0.24
CA ARG A 101 -5.43 5.66 0.39
C ARG A 101 -4.63 6.23 1.57
N GLN A 102 -4.48 5.46 2.64
CA GLN A 102 -3.77 5.87 3.87
C GLN A 102 -2.25 5.64 3.83
N THR A 103 -1.73 4.88 2.87
CA THR A 103 -0.32 4.42 2.79
C THR A 103 0.72 5.54 3.01
N PHE A 104 0.45 6.74 2.51
CA PHE A 104 1.37 7.89 2.55
C PHE A 104 0.86 9.05 3.41
N VAL A 105 0.07 8.74 4.44
CA VAL A 105 -0.40 9.67 5.48
C VAL A 105 -1.07 10.92 4.87
N PRO A 106 -2.23 10.75 4.20
CA PRO A 106 -2.86 11.81 3.43
C PRO A 106 -3.20 13.05 4.25
N ALA A 107 -3.54 12.88 5.54
CA ALA A 107 -3.78 13.98 6.47
C ALA A 107 -2.62 14.99 6.56
N CYS A 108 -1.39 14.54 6.28
CA CYS A 108 -0.22 15.40 6.27
C CYS A 108 0.33 15.68 4.86
N ALA A 109 0.47 14.65 4.03
CA ALA A 109 1.15 14.77 2.75
C ALA A 109 0.24 15.33 1.64
N PHE A 110 -1.05 15.03 1.71
CA PHE A 110 -2.04 15.26 0.66
C PHE A 110 -2.97 16.42 0.99
N SER A 111 -3.84 16.28 2.00
CA SER A 111 -4.87 17.27 2.37
C SER A 111 -4.24 18.58 2.81
N GLY A 112 -4.74 19.72 2.36
CA GLY A 112 -4.29 21.04 2.80
C GLY A 112 -4.73 21.37 4.23
N PRO A 113 -4.27 22.51 4.80
CA PRO A 113 -4.65 22.93 6.16
C PRO A 113 -6.11 23.42 6.26
N GLY A 114 -6.74 23.74 5.12
CA GLY A 114 -8.12 24.23 5.08
C GLY A 114 -9.17 23.11 5.09
N PRO A 115 -10.42 23.42 5.48
CA PRO A 115 -11.52 22.44 5.52
C PRO A 115 -11.99 22.01 4.13
N ALA A 116 -11.65 22.78 3.09
CA ALA A 116 -11.99 22.50 1.70
C ALA A 116 -10.75 22.57 0.80
N PRO A 117 -10.73 21.81 -0.31
CA PRO A 117 -9.70 21.97 -1.34
C PRO A 117 -9.75 23.37 -1.99
N PRO A 118 -8.59 23.95 -2.34
CA PRO A 118 -8.54 25.19 -3.13
C PRO A 118 -8.81 24.90 -4.62
N SER A 119 -8.90 25.96 -5.45
CA SER A 119 -8.81 25.82 -6.90
C SER A 119 -7.50 25.11 -7.31
N CYS A 120 -7.54 24.19 -8.27
CA CYS A 120 -6.36 23.48 -8.77
C CYS A 120 -5.31 24.39 -9.41
N LEU A 121 -5.71 25.59 -9.85
CA LEU A 121 -4.81 26.57 -10.44
C LEU A 121 -3.76 27.07 -9.42
N GLY A 122 -4.09 27.13 -8.14
CA GLY A 122 -3.14 27.55 -7.09
C GLY A 122 -1.98 26.55 -6.91
N PRO A 123 -2.26 25.26 -6.61
CA PRO A 123 -1.24 24.22 -6.57
C PRO A 123 -0.48 24.02 -7.88
N LEU A 124 -1.13 24.23 -9.04
CA LEU A 124 -0.49 24.20 -10.35
C LEU A 124 0.55 25.33 -10.49
N ASP A 125 0.15 26.58 -10.26
CA ASP A 125 1.05 27.74 -10.30
C ASP A 125 2.25 27.57 -9.34
N ALA A 126 1.98 27.12 -8.11
CA ALA A 126 3.03 26.83 -7.14
C ALA A 126 3.97 25.68 -7.58
N CYS A 127 3.50 24.74 -8.39
CA CYS A 127 4.31 23.67 -8.96
C CYS A 127 5.22 24.18 -10.08
N GLU A 128 4.68 25.01 -10.97
CA GLU A 128 5.40 25.60 -12.10
C GLU A 128 6.57 26.48 -11.65
N HIS A 129 6.44 27.14 -10.50
CA HIS A 129 7.52 27.92 -9.88
C HIS A 129 8.47 27.09 -9.00
N SER A 130 8.25 25.79 -8.85
CA SER A 130 9.08 24.91 -8.02
C SER A 130 10.10 24.14 -8.83
N GLY A 131 11.39 24.32 -8.51
CA GLY A 131 12.49 23.53 -9.11
C GLY A 131 12.44 22.03 -8.82
N VAL A 132 11.55 21.57 -7.92
CA VAL A 132 11.31 20.14 -7.67
C VAL A 132 10.02 19.67 -8.35
N CYS A 133 8.93 20.43 -8.27
CA CYS A 133 7.63 20.00 -8.76
C CYS A 133 7.53 20.09 -10.28
N ARG A 134 7.92 21.22 -10.88
CA ARG A 134 7.84 21.46 -12.33
C ARG A 134 8.41 20.32 -13.18
N PRO A 135 9.68 19.86 -12.99
CA PRO A 135 10.22 18.79 -13.82
C PRO A 135 9.46 17.45 -13.66
N ARG A 136 8.87 17.21 -12.48
CA ARG A 136 8.07 16.00 -12.22
C ARG A 136 6.69 16.06 -12.86
N LEU A 137 6.07 17.24 -12.87
CA LEU A 137 4.82 17.48 -13.61
C LEU A 137 5.01 17.27 -15.10
N LEU A 138 6.08 17.82 -15.70
CA LEU A 138 6.39 17.62 -17.11
C LEU A 138 6.65 16.14 -17.43
N ALA A 139 7.38 15.43 -16.56
CA ALA A 139 7.60 13.99 -16.73
C ALA A 139 6.29 13.18 -16.66
N PHE A 140 5.36 13.56 -15.77
CA PHE A 140 4.03 12.94 -15.67
C PHE A 140 3.21 13.20 -16.93
N GLN A 141 3.12 14.44 -17.38
CA GLN A 141 2.41 14.80 -18.61
C GLN A 141 2.96 14.05 -19.83
N ALA A 142 4.29 13.96 -19.98
CA ALA A 142 4.90 13.24 -21.09
C ALA A 142 4.71 11.71 -20.99
N SER A 143 4.83 11.14 -19.79
CA SER A 143 4.79 9.68 -19.61
C SER A 143 3.38 9.11 -19.61
N CYS A 144 2.39 9.89 -19.18
CA CYS A 144 0.99 9.49 -19.09
C CYS A 144 0.12 10.15 -20.16
N ALA A 145 0.70 10.79 -21.18
CA ALA A 145 -0.07 11.31 -22.31
C ALA A 145 -0.79 10.16 -23.05
N PRO A 146 -2.03 10.36 -23.52
CA PRO A 146 -2.72 9.41 -24.37
C PRO A 146 -1.86 9.06 -25.60
N ALA A 147 -1.67 7.76 -25.86
CA ALA A 147 -0.92 7.31 -27.02
C ALA A 147 -1.86 7.06 -28.20
N PRO A 148 -1.52 7.51 -29.43
CA PRO A 148 -2.32 7.22 -30.62
C PRO A 148 -2.51 5.71 -30.87
N SER A 149 -1.52 4.90 -30.48
CA SER A 149 -1.52 3.45 -30.62
C SER A 149 -2.40 2.71 -29.61
N ALA A 150 -2.88 3.40 -28.56
CA ALA A 150 -3.73 2.84 -27.52
C ALA A 150 -4.72 3.90 -27.03
N PRO A 151 -5.71 4.29 -27.87
CA PRO A 151 -6.62 5.39 -27.55
C PRO A 151 -7.44 5.15 -26.27
N ASP A 152 -7.65 3.89 -25.92
CA ASP A 152 -8.40 3.48 -24.72
C ASP A 152 -7.51 3.09 -23.52
N GLY A 153 -6.19 3.24 -23.60
CA GLY A 153 -5.33 2.76 -22.52
C GLY A 153 -3.87 3.23 -22.60
N CYS A 154 -3.00 2.46 -21.95
CA CYS A 154 -1.58 2.73 -21.88
C CYS A 154 -0.82 1.55 -22.49
N PRO A 155 0.01 1.76 -23.53
CA PRO A 155 0.94 0.75 -24.00
C PRO A 155 1.77 0.18 -22.84
N PRO A 156 2.08 -1.13 -22.80
CA PRO A 156 2.76 -1.76 -21.66
C PRO A 156 4.10 -1.11 -21.27
N ASP A 157 4.91 -0.71 -22.25
CA ASP A 157 6.18 -0.04 -22.03
C ASP A 157 5.99 1.37 -21.42
N GLN A 158 4.95 2.09 -21.87
CA GLN A 158 4.57 3.40 -21.38
C GLN A 158 3.96 3.33 -19.98
N ALA A 159 3.16 2.30 -19.67
CA ALA A 159 2.51 2.12 -18.37
C ALA A 159 3.51 2.18 -17.21
N SER A 160 4.64 1.49 -17.33
CA SER A 160 5.71 1.51 -16.32
C SER A 160 6.32 2.91 -16.11
N ARG A 161 6.48 3.69 -17.19
CA ARG A 161 6.99 5.08 -17.14
C ARG A 161 5.94 6.00 -16.53
N CYS A 162 4.67 5.83 -16.89
CA CYS A 162 3.56 6.59 -16.35
C CYS A 162 3.44 6.41 -14.82
N LEU A 163 3.42 5.17 -14.33
CA LEU A 163 3.36 4.88 -12.88
C LEU A 163 4.56 5.46 -12.13
N ARG A 164 5.76 5.37 -12.70
CA ARG A 164 6.97 5.98 -12.13
C ARG A 164 6.86 7.51 -12.07
N ALA A 165 6.34 8.14 -13.11
CA ALA A 165 6.16 9.59 -13.15
C ALA A 165 5.08 10.05 -12.16
N TYR A 166 3.97 9.32 -12.05
CA TYR A 166 2.94 9.54 -11.02
C TYR A 166 3.53 9.43 -9.61
N ALA A 167 4.26 8.34 -9.32
CA ALA A 167 4.93 8.15 -8.02
C ALA A 167 5.93 9.29 -7.73
N GLY A 168 6.57 9.81 -8.78
CA GLY A 168 7.43 11.00 -8.71
C GLY A 168 6.73 12.26 -8.20
N LEU A 169 5.43 12.44 -8.43
CA LEU A 169 4.67 13.59 -7.92
C LEU A 169 4.41 13.51 -6.41
N VAL A 170 4.47 12.32 -5.82
CA VAL A 170 4.23 12.16 -4.38
C VAL A 170 5.29 12.90 -3.57
N GLY A 171 4.84 13.74 -2.63
CA GLY A 171 5.71 14.62 -1.85
C GLY A 171 6.03 15.95 -2.54
N THR A 172 5.35 16.31 -3.63
CA THR A 172 5.38 17.67 -4.23
C THR A 172 4.15 18.48 -3.83
N THR A 173 4.02 19.72 -4.34
CA THR A 173 2.80 20.52 -4.16
C THR A 173 1.59 19.85 -4.82
N LEU A 174 1.80 19.18 -5.96
CA LEU A 174 0.79 18.39 -6.69
C LEU A 174 0.82 16.91 -6.29
N THR A 175 0.93 16.60 -4.99
CA THR A 175 0.85 15.20 -4.53
C THR A 175 -0.55 14.63 -4.85
N PRO A 176 -0.67 13.64 -5.75
CA PRO A 176 -1.96 12.99 -6.00
C PRO A 176 -2.23 11.91 -4.95
N ASN A 177 -3.51 11.59 -4.75
CA ASN A 177 -3.94 10.43 -3.96
C ASN A 177 -5.27 9.88 -4.49
N TYR A 178 -5.66 8.69 -4.03
CA TYR A 178 -7.01 8.16 -4.23
C TYR A 178 -8.05 9.07 -3.55
N VAL A 179 -9.10 9.43 -4.29
CA VAL A 179 -10.12 10.40 -3.80
C VAL A 179 -11.20 9.75 -2.94
N ASP A 180 -11.41 8.44 -3.11
CA ASP A 180 -12.38 7.64 -2.36
C ASP A 180 -11.85 6.22 -2.12
N ASN A 181 -12.64 5.40 -1.43
CA ASN A 181 -12.36 3.99 -1.15
C ASN A 181 -13.26 3.04 -1.98
N ALA A 182 -13.91 3.55 -3.02
CA ALA A 182 -14.83 2.79 -3.87
C ALA A 182 -14.27 2.59 -5.29
N SER A 183 -13.32 3.43 -5.71
CA SER A 183 -12.73 3.44 -7.03
C SER A 183 -11.19 3.54 -6.97
N ALA A 184 -10.56 3.42 -8.13
CA ALA A 184 -9.13 3.71 -8.30
C ALA A 184 -8.88 5.16 -8.76
N ARG A 185 -9.88 6.05 -8.69
CA ARG A 185 -9.75 7.44 -9.16
C ARG A 185 -8.76 8.21 -8.29
N VAL A 186 -7.86 8.94 -8.94
CA VAL A 186 -6.83 9.75 -8.30
C VAL A 186 -6.94 11.22 -8.68
N ALA A 187 -6.56 12.10 -7.76
CA ALA A 187 -6.47 13.54 -8.01
C ALA A 187 -5.50 14.20 -7.03
N PRO A 188 -4.94 15.39 -7.35
CA PRO A 188 -4.35 16.28 -6.35
C PRO A 188 -5.42 16.85 -5.38
N TRP A 189 -4.99 17.37 -4.23
CA TRP A 189 -5.89 18.04 -3.28
C TRP A 189 -6.28 19.44 -3.78
N CYS A 190 -7.26 19.47 -4.68
CA CYS A 190 -7.86 20.68 -5.23
C CYS A 190 -9.17 20.34 -5.97
N ASP A 191 -9.99 21.36 -6.25
CA ASP A 191 -11.11 21.27 -7.17
C ASP A 191 -11.14 22.46 -8.15
N CYS A 192 -12.20 22.58 -8.95
CA CYS A 192 -12.38 23.70 -9.89
C CYS A 192 -13.60 24.57 -9.57
N GLY A 193 -14.15 24.45 -8.35
CA GLY A 193 -15.31 25.22 -7.93
C GLY A 193 -15.00 26.72 -7.80
N ALA A 194 -13.82 27.06 -7.28
CA ALA A 194 -13.37 28.43 -7.06
C ALA A 194 -12.47 28.99 -8.18
N SER A 195 -12.59 28.48 -9.41
CA SER A 195 -11.69 28.86 -10.53
C SER A 195 -12.16 30.07 -11.36
N GLY A 196 -13.40 30.54 -11.16
CA GLY A 196 -13.97 31.66 -11.92
C GLY A 196 -13.91 31.43 -13.43
N ASN A 197 -13.41 32.42 -14.17
CA ASN A 197 -13.31 32.37 -15.64
C ASN A 197 -12.26 31.39 -16.17
N ARG A 198 -11.36 30.87 -15.31
CA ARG A 198 -10.34 29.87 -15.69
C ARG A 198 -10.78 28.44 -15.37
N ARG A 199 -12.10 28.20 -15.30
CA ARG A 199 -12.66 26.89 -14.96
C ARG A 199 -12.27 25.80 -15.95
N GLU A 200 -12.36 26.09 -17.26
CA GLU A 200 -11.97 25.14 -18.32
C GLU A 200 -10.51 24.72 -18.21
N GLU A 201 -9.60 25.69 -18.02
CA GLU A 201 -8.18 25.43 -17.79
C GLU A 201 -7.94 24.55 -16.55
N CYS A 202 -8.66 24.84 -15.46
CA CYS A 202 -8.60 24.05 -14.24
C CYS A 202 -9.08 22.60 -14.46
N GLU A 203 -10.20 22.44 -15.17
CA GLU A 203 -10.79 21.13 -15.48
C GLU A 203 -9.86 20.33 -16.37
N ALA A 204 -9.28 20.93 -17.41
CA ALA A 204 -8.28 20.31 -18.27
C ALA A 204 -7.05 19.83 -17.48
N PHE A 205 -6.55 20.64 -16.54
CA PHE A 205 -5.46 20.21 -15.65
C PHE A 205 -5.88 19.03 -14.74
N ARG A 206 -7.08 19.09 -14.16
CA ARG A 206 -7.58 18.05 -13.27
C ARG A 206 -7.82 16.73 -14.00
N GLU A 207 -8.26 16.79 -15.25
CA GLU A 207 -8.47 15.63 -16.13
C GLU A 207 -7.19 14.84 -16.42
N LEU A 208 -6.01 15.47 -16.34
CA LEU A 208 -4.72 14.76 -16.40
C LEU A 208 -4.61 13.63 -15.37
N PHE A 209 -5.36 13.73 -14.27
CA PHE A 209 -5.42 12.73 -13.20
C PHE A 209 -6.73 11.95 -13.21
N THR A 210 -7.88 12.63 -13.30
CA THR A 210 -9.19 12.00 -13.08
C THR A 210 -9.80 11.33 -14.31
N GLY A 211 -9.35 11.69 -15.51
CA GLY A 211 -9.88 11.20 -16.79
C GLY A 211 -8.81 10.59 -17.70
N ASN A 212 -7.64 10.28 -17.15
CA ASN A 212 -6.51 9.81 -17.92
C ASN A 212 -6.53 8.28 -18.10
N ARG A 213 -7.01 7.82 -19.26
CA ARG A 213 -7.10 6.40 -19.62
C ARG A 213 -5.76 5.67 -19.59
N CYS A 214 -4.64 6.34 -19.88
CA CYS A 214 -3.31 5.75 -19.76
C CYS A 214 -3.00 5.46 -18.29
N LEU A 215 -3.22 6.43 -17.41
CA LEU A 215 -2.98 6.26 -15.98
C LEU A 215 -3.90 5.18 -15.38
N ASP A 216 -5.19 5.21 -15.71
CA ASP A 216 -6.17 4.21 -15.24
C ASP A 216 -5.78 2.80 -15.70
N GLY A 217 -5.46 2.65 -17.00
CA GLY A 217 -5.02 1.38 -17.56
C GLY A 217 -3.69 0.90 -16.95
N ALA A 218 -2.76 1.81 -16.69
CA ALA A 218 -1.48 1.47 -16.07
C ALA A 218 -1.65 0.98 -14.62
N ILE A 219 -2.52 1.63 -13.83
CA ILE A 219 -2.83 1.20 -12.45
C ILE A 219 -3.50 -0.19 -12.46
N GLN A 220 -4.45 -0.42 -13.38
CA GLN A 220 -5.12 -1.71 -13.51
C GLN A 220 -4.17 -2.84 -13.98
N ALA A 221 -3.29 -2.54 -14.95
CA ALA A 221 -2.33 -3.49 -15.49
C ALA A 221 -1.23 -3.87 -14.49
N PHE A 222 -0.80 -2.93 -13.64
CA PHE A 222 0.21 -3.19 -12.60
C PHE A 222 -0.19 -4.34 -11.67
N ASP A 223 -1.49 -4.49 -11.41
CA ASP A 223 -1.99 -5.58 -10.57
C ASP A 223 -2.23 -6.88 -11.34
N SER A 224 -2.70 -6.77 -12.59
CA SER A 224 -2.94 -7.92 -13.46
C SER A 224 -1.63 -8.64 -13.82
N GLY A 225 -0.53 -7.88 -13.93
CA GLY A 225 0.83 -8.37 -14.13
C GLY A 225 1.57 -8.59 -12.82
N GLN A 226 1.19 -9.63 -12.07
CA GLN A 226 2.07 -10.44 -11.23
C GLN A 226 3.33 -9.68 -10.72
N SER A 227 3.17 -8.70 -9.82
CA SER A 227 4.31 -7.97 -9.24
C SER A 227 5.34 -8.99 -8.74
N PRO A 228 6.61 -8.95 -9.20
CA PRO A 228 7.60 -9.98 -8.87
C PRO A 228 7.74 -10.22 -7.36
N VAL A 229 7.51 -9.16 -6.58
CA VAL A 229 7.55 -9.15 -5.11
C VAL A 229 6.46 -10.03 -4.47
N LEU A 230 5.27 -10.10 -5.08
CA LEU A 230 4.11 -10.82 -4.51
C LEU A 230 4.08 -12.31 -4.89
N GLN A 231 5.04 -12.76 -5.70
CA GLN A 231 5.17 -14.15 -6.15
C GLN A 231 6.06 -15.00 -5.23
N ASP A 232 7.01 -14.39 -4.51
CA ASP A 232 8.02 -15.08 -3.69
C ASP A 232 7.55 -15.53 -2.30
N HIS A 233 6.24 -15.65 -2.06
CA HIS A 233 5.73 -16.37 -0.88
C HIS A 233 4.79 -17.52 -1.29
N PRO A 234 5.33 -18.59 -1.90
CA PRO A 234 4.73 -19.90 -1.76
C PRO A 234 5.08 -20.42 -0.36
N ASP A 235 4.07 -20.52 0.51
CA ASP A 235 4.01 -21.41 1.68
C ASP A 235 5.35 -21.82 2.33
N SER A 236 6.10 -20.88 2.94
CA SER A 236 7.24 -21.22 3.80
C SER A 236 6.84 -21.16 5.28
N HIS A 237 5.87 -21.98 5.66
CA HIS A 237 5.57 -22.30 7.07
C HIS A 237 5.40 -23.82 7.28
N GLN A 238 6.12 -24.66 6.52
CA GLN A 238 6.07 -26.12 6.72
C GLN A 238 7.39 -26.83 7.02
N HIS A 239 8.54 -26.17 7.09
CA HIS A 239 9.80 -26.86 7.41
C HIS A 239 10.59 -26.18 8.55
N SER A 240 10.10 -26.25 9.78
CA SER A 240 10.96 -26.00 10.97
C SER A 240 10.47 -26.65 12.27
N LEU A 241 9.81 -27.81 12.21
CA LEU A 241 9.63 -28.65 13.40
C LEU A 241 9.70 -30.12 13.02
N LEU A 242 10.87 -30.62 12.64
CA LEU A 242 11.23 -32.05 12.74
C LEU A 242 12.75 -32.18 12.51
N GLN A 243 13.55 -31.69 13.46
CA GLN A 243 14.91 -32.19 13.69
C GLN A 243 15.23 -32.14 15.18
N VAL A 244 14.81 -33.18 15.91
CA VAL A 244 15.52 -33.62 17.11
C VAL A 244 15.91 -35.07 16.84
N SER A 245 17.20 -35.24 16.57
CA SER A 245 17.86 -36.54 16.38
C SER A 245 17.96 -37.27 17.71
N SER A 246 17.86 -38.59 17.62
CA SER A 246 17.94 -39.59 18.68
C SER A 246 19.13 -39.41 19.64
N ALA A 247 18.85 -39.61 20.93
CA ALA A 247 19.78 -40.25 21.85
C ALA A 247 18.98 -41.24 22.72
N ASP A 248 19.42 -42.51 22.69
CA ASP A 248 18.89 -43.64 23.44
C ASP A 248 18.99 -43.46 24.96
N GLY A 249 17.99 -43.97 25.69
CA GLY A 249 18.03 -44.19 27.13
C GLY A 249 16.74 -44.83 27.66
N PRO A 250 16.75 -46.05 28.22
CA PRO A 250 15.53 -46.74 28.62
C PRO A 250 15.14 -46.53 30.10
N LEU A 251 13.82 -46.39 30.29
CA LEU A 251 12.99 -46.86 31.43
C LEU A 251 13.19 -46.28 32.84
N LYS A 252 12.20 -45.51 33.31
CA LYS A 252 11.36 -45.89 34.48
C LYS A 252 10.22 -44.91 34.77
N GLY A 253 9.02 -45.45 34.99
CA GLY A 253 8.06 -44.90 35.95
C GLY A 253 6.80 -44.26 35.37
N CYS A 254 5.79 -45.08 35.08
CA CYS A 254 4.39 -44.63 35.14
C CYS A 254 4.07 -44.14 36.55
N SER A 255 3.50 -42.94 36.68
CA SER A 255 2.65 -42.62 37.84
C SER A 255 1.53 -41.68 37.39
N LEU A 256 0.34 -42.26 37.29
CA LEU A 256 -0.93 -41.58 37.14
C LEU A 256 -1.36 -41.07 38.51
N LEU A 257 -1.64 -39.77 38.64
CA LEU A 257 -2.67 -39.16 39.52
C LEU A 257 -2.39 -37.66 39.67
N SER A 258 -3.19 -36.82 39.03
CA SER A 258 -4.27 -36.13 39.74
C SER A 258 -4.97 -35.14 38.81
N MET A 259 -6.27 -35.04 39.01
CA MET A 259 -7.25 -34.36 38.18
C MET A 259 -7.22 -32.84 38.41
N LEU A 260 -7.53 -32.11 37.35
CA LEU A 260 -7.97 -30.70 37.27
C LEU A 260 -9.08 -30.36 38.30
N PRO A 261 -9.31 -29.07 38.71
CA PRO A 261 -9.73 -28.01 37.77
C PRO A 261 -9.28 -26.55 38.02
N VAL A 262 -9.16 -25.85 36.88
CA VAL A 262 -9.66 -24.50 36.54
C VAL A 262 -9.89 -23.51 37.68
N LEU A 263 -9.21 -22.35 37.61
CA LEU A 263 -9.86 -21.05 37.86
C LEU A 263 -9.15 -19.93 37.10
N ALA A 264 -9.99 -19.09 36.51
CA ALA A 264 -9.73 -17.95 35.65
C ALA A 264 -8.72 -16.93 36.19
N LEU A 265 -7.98 -16.29 35.29
CA LEU A 265 -7.84 -14.83 35.33
C LEU A 265 -7.66 -14.27 33.91
N GLN A 266 -8.56 -13.36 33.56
CA GLN A 266 -8.59 -12.54 32.35
C GLN A 266 -7.58 -11.36 32.43
N PRO A 267 -7.40 -10.58 31.35
CA PRO A 267 -6.13 -9.97 30.96
C PRO A 267 -5.93 -8.55 31.51
N LEU A 268 -4.69 -8.06 31.47
CA LEU A 268 -4.38 -6.63 31.54
C LEU A 268 -3.20 -6.28 30.62
N LEU A 269 -3.48 -5.24 29.80
CA LEU A 269 -2.63 -4.40 28.94
C LEU A 269 -2.31 -4.91 27.53
#